data_AF-A0A928IR40-F1
#
_entry.id   AF-A0A928IR40-F1
#
_cell.length_a   1.000
_cell.length_b   1.000
_cell.length_c   1.000
_cell.angle_alpha   90.00
_cell.angle_beta   90.00
_cell.angle_gamma   90.00
#
_symmetry.space_group_name_H-M   'P 1'
#
loop_
_entity.id
_entity.type
_entity.pdbx_description
1 polymer ?
#
loop_
_entity_poly.entity_id
_entity_poly.type
_entity_poly.pdbx_seq_one_letter_code
_entity_poly.pdbx_strand_id
1 'polypeptide(L)' 'MKPLKEKISITVDSDLLKILKQKAEDDDRSLSQYINIVLKEHINKQAQ' A
#
# COMPACT_ATOMS: atom_id res chain seq x y z
N MET A 1 -6.15 23.52 -6.57
CA MET A 1 -5.01 22.67 -6.16
C MET A 1 -5.42 21.22 -6.39
N LYS A 2 -4.79 20.52 -7.35
CA LYS A 2 -5.20 19.16 -7.73
C LYS A 2 -5.04 18.22 -6.52
N PRO A 3 -5.99 17.31 -6.26
CA PRO A 3 -5.82 16.33 -5.19
C PRO A 3 -4.58 15.48 -5.52
N LEU A 4 -3.55 15.55 -4.67
CA LEU A 4 -2.28 14.84 -4.83
C LEU A 4 -2.40 13.31 -4.72
N LYS A 5 -3.59 12.79 -4.40
CA LYS A 5 -3.86 11.37 -4.20
C LYS A 5 -5.22 11.03 -4.79
N GLU A 6 -5.25 10.08 -5.73
CA GLU A 6 -6.48 9.47 -6.20
C GLU A 6 -6.88 8.32 -5.28
N LYS A 7 -8.18 8.20 -4.98
CA LYS A 7 -8.70 7.04 -4.26
C LYS A 7 -8.97 5.95 -5.28
N ILE A 8 -8.31 4.82 -5.11
CA ILE A 8 -8.57 3.61 -5.90
C ILE A 8 -9.27 2.58 -5.02
N SER A 9 -10.24 1.87 -5.59
CA SER A 9 -10.80 0.67 -4.99
C SER A 9 -10.20 -0.53 -5.71
N ILE A 10 -9.49 -1.38 -4.97
CA ILE A 10 -8.88 -2.60 -5.50
C ILE A 10 -9.38 -3.78 -4.70
N THR A 11 -9.55 -4.92 -5.37
CA THR A 11 -9.83 -6.19 -4.69
C THR A 11 -8.50 -6.87 -4.43
N VAL A 12 -8.28 -7.29 -3.19
CA VAL A 12 -7.08 -8.01 -2.74
C VAL A 12 -7.52 -9.23 -1.94
N ASP A 13 -6.74 -10.30 -2.05
CA ASP A 13 -6.99 -11.53 -1.29
C ASP A 13 -7.01 -11.27 0.22
N SER A 14 -7.87 -12.01 0.92
CA SER A 14 -8.08 -11.84 2.36
C SER A 14 -6.79 -12.09 3.15
N ASP A 15 -5.99 -13.07 2.73
CA ASP A 15 -4.71 -13.41 3.36
C ASP A 15 -3.69 -12.28 3.19
N LEU A 16 -3.64 -11.69 2.00
CA LEU A 16 -2.77 -10.53 1.74
C LEU A 16 -3.21 -9.32 2.56
N LEU A 17 -4.52 -9.06 2.64
CA LEU A 17 -5.06 -7.95 3.44
C LEU A 17 -4.70 -8.07 4.92
N LYS A 18 -4.74 -9.29 5.48
CA LYS A 18 -4.31 -9.54 6.88
C LYS A 18 -2.85 -9.18 7.10
N ILE A 19 -1.97 -9.65 6.21
CA ILE A 19 -0.53 -9.38 6.29
C ILE A 19 -0.27 -7.88 6.15
N LEU A 20 -0.92 -7.21 5.18
CA LEU A 20 -0.76 -5.76 4.97
C LEU A 20 -1.24 -4.95 6.17
N LYS A 21 -2.35 -5.36 6.81
CA LYS A 21 -2.84 -4.72 8.03
C LYS A 21 -1.87 -4.90 9.19
N GLN A 22 -1.44 -6.13 9.44
CA GLN A 22 -0.50 -6.42 10.51
C GLN A 22 0.79 -5.62 10.35
N LYS A 23 1.39 -5.63 9.15
CA LYS A 23 2.58 -4.83 8.87
C LYS A 23 2.36 -3.34 8.98
N ALA A 24 1.18 -2.82 8.62
CA ALA A 24 0.87 -1.41 8.78
C ALA A 24 0.71 -1.03 10.27
N GLU A 25 0.12 -1.91 11.08
CA GLU A 25 0.02 -1.75 12.53
C GLU A 25 1.40 -1.80 13.21
N ASP A 26 2.28 -2.74 12.82
CA ASP A 26 3.66 -2.83 13.30
C ASP A 26 4.48 -1.55 12.97
N ASP A 27 4.19 -0.88 11.85
CA ASP A 27 4.84 0.36 11.40
C ASP A 27 4.16 1.65 11.93
N ASP A 28 3.12 1.54 12.79
CA ASP A 28 2.32 2.66 13.29
C ASP A 28 1.73 3.55 12.15
N ARG A 29 1.29 2.90 11.06
CA ARG A 29 0.88 3.56 9.82
C ARG A 29 -0.48 3.09 9.31
N SER A 30 -1.12 3.97 8.55
CA SER A 30 -2.38 3.61 7.87
C SER A 30 -2.11 2.59 6.74
N LEU A 31 -3.02 1.62 6.59
CA LEU A 31 -2.95 0.59 5.54
C LEU A 31 -2.73 1.20 4.14
N SER A 32 -3.44 2.27 3.80
CA SER A 32 -3.28 2.97 2.51
C SER A 32 -1.88 3.54 2.31
N GLN A 33 -1.24 4.01 3.38
CA GLN A 33 0.13 4.52 3.33
C GLN A 33 1.14 3.39 3.19
N TYR A 34 0.92 2.27 3.89
CA TYR A 34 1.73 1.07 3.77
C TYR A 34 1.70 0.50 2.34
N ILE A 35 0.50 0.32 1.78
CA ILE A 35 0.30 -0.15 0.40
C ILE A 35 1.04 0.75 -0.60
N ASN A 36 0.98 2.08 -0.43
CA ASN A 36 1.64 3.01 -1.33
C ASN A 36 3.18 2.85 -1.32
N ILE A 37 3.78 2.54 -0.17
CA ILE A 37 5.23 2.31 -0.06
C ILE A 37 5.59 1.00 -0.74
N VAL A 38 4.87 -0.07 -0.45
CA VAL A 38 5.07 -1.39 -1.07
C VAL A 38 4.96 -1.29 -2.59
N LEU A 39 3.96 -0.58 -3.11
CA LEU A 39 3.79 -0.37 -4.54
C LEU A 39 4.96 0.44 -5.15
N LYS A 40 5.39 1.52 -4.49
CA LYS A 40 6.55 2.30 -4.94
C LYS A 40 7.83 1.47 -4.97
N GLU A 41 8.07 0.68 -3.94
CA GLU A 41 9.21 -0.24 -3.90
C GLU A 41 9.13 -1.30 -4.99
N HIS A 42 7.95 -1.86 -5.24
CA HIS A 42 7.75 -2.85 -6.29
C HIS A 42 8.02 -2.26 -7.68
N ILE A 43 7.50 -1.06 -7.96
CA ILE A 43 7.76 -0.34 -9.22
C ILE A 43 9.25 -0.03 -9.38
N ASN A 44 9.91 0.46 -8.33
CA ASN A 44 11.35 0.74 -8.36
C ASN A 44 12.19 -0.52 -8.62
N LYS A 45 11.80 -1.67 -8.05
CA LYS A 45 12.47 -2.97 -8.29
C LYS A 45 12.26 -3.51 -9.70
N GLN A 46 11.12 -3.20 -10.34
CA GLN A 46 10.86 -3.60 -11.73
C GLN A 46 11.52 -2.65 -12.75
N ALA A 47 11.91 -1.45 -12.32
CA ALA A 47 12.56 -0.45 -13.15
C ALA A 47 14.11 -0.52 -13.14
N GLN A 48 14.70 -1.48 -12.41
CA GLN A 48 16.14 -1.82 -12.44
C GLN A 48 16.38 -3.09 -13.24
#